data_AF-A0A7S9IL95-F1
#
_entry.id   AF-A0A7S9IL95-F1
#
_cell.length_a   1.000
_cell.length_b   1.000
_cell.length_c   1.000
_cell.angle_alpha   90.00
_cell.angle_beta   90.00
_cell.angle_gamma   90.00
#
_symmetry.space_group_name_H-M   'P 1'
#
loop_
_entity.id
_entity.type
_entity.pdbx_description
1 polymer ?
#
loop_
_entity_poly.entity_id
_entity_poly.type
_entity_poly.pdbx_seq_one_letter_code
_entity_poly.pdbx_strand_id
1 'polypeptide(L)' 'MSVRIKKEIKEELEKHGVDIDQEVRKILEELYLKVKAKEYINKWIEDLKDVKPSEEGFSSNSVREDR' A
#
# COMPACT_ATOMS: atom_id res chain seq x y z
N MET A 1 4.55 -21.07 -7.21
CA MET A 1 4.23 -20.11 -8.28
C MET A 1 5.55 -19.73 -8.92
N SER A 2 5.76 -19.94 -10.23
CA SER A 2 7.02 -19.59 -10.89
C SER A 2 6.80 -18.45 -11.87
N VAL A 3 7.58 -17.37 -11.70
CA VAL A 3 7.63 -16.28 -12.67
C VAL A 3 8.69 -16.65 -13.71
N ARG A 4 8.31 -16.63 -15.00
CA ARG A 4 9.26 -16.88 -16.07
C ARG A 4 10.13 -15.65 -16.27
N ILE A 5 11.43 -15.80 -16.02
CA ILE A 5 12.43 -14.76 -16.21
C ILE A 5 13.36 -15.19 -17.34
N LYS A 6 13.80 -14.25 -18.17
CA LYS A 6 14.81 -14.53 -19.19
C LYS A 6 16.09 -15.04 -18.53
N LYS A 7 16.70 -16.06 -19.14
CA LYS A 7 17.92 -16.69 -18.61
C LYS A 7 19.04 -15.68 -18.35
N GLU A 8 19.28 -14.77 -19.31
CA GLU A 8 20.29 -13.70 -19.20
C GLU A 8 20.12 -12.83 -17.94
N ILE A 9 18.88 -12.48 -17.60
CA ILE A 9 18.57 -11.64 -16.44
C ILE A 9 18.76 -12.43 -15.15
N LYS A 10 18.24 -13.67 -15.15
CA LYS A 10 18.33 -14.56 -13.99
C LYS A 10 19.80 -14.79 -13.59
N GLU A 11 20.63 -15.14 -14.57
CA GLU A 11 22.06 -15.42 -14.34
C GLU A 11 22.81 -14.19 -13.83
N GLU A 12 22.55 -13.01 -14.39
CA GLU A 12 23.20 -11.77 -13.95
C GLU A 12 22.81 -11.39 -12.51
N LEU A 13 21.54 -11.54 -12.15
CA LEU A 13 21.04 -11.28 -10.80
C LEU A 13 21.62 -12.27 -9.78
N GLU A 14 21.57 -13.57 -10.07
CA GLU A 14 22.11 -14.62 -9.21
C GLU A 14 23.63 -14.46 -9.01
N LYS A 15 24.37 -14.06 -10.06
CA LYS A 15 25.82 -13.76 -9.98
C LYS A 15 26.14 -12.64 -8.98
N HIS A 16 25.23 -11.68 -8.83
CA HIS A 16 25.36 -10.60 -7.85
C HIS A 16 24.75 -10.96 -6.48
N GLY A 17 24.39 -12.22 -6.25
CA GLY A 17 23.86 -12.72 -4.98
C GLY A 17 22.41 -12.33 -4.72
N VAL A 18 21.65 -11.97 -5.76
CA VAL A 18 20.23 -11.62 -5.61
C VAL A 18 19.40 -12.90 -5.49
N ASP A 19 18.64 -13.01 -4.39
CA ASP A 19 17.60 -14.03 -4.25
C ASP A 19 16.35 -13.57 -5.01
N ILE A 20 16.21 -14.08 -6.23
CA ILE A 20 15.12 -13.73 -7.15
C ILE A 20 13.76 -14.08 -6.56
N ASP A 21 13.64 -15.21 -5.85
CA ASP A 21 12.36 -15.66 -5.33
C ASP A 21 11.87 -14.74 -4.20
N GLN A 22 12.79 -14.29 -3.34
CA GLN A 22 12.47 -13.29 -2.31
C GLN A 22 12.08 -11.95 -2.93
N GLU A 23 12.84 -11.48 -3.93
CA GLU A 23 12.59 -10.16 -4.52
C GLU A 23 11.26 -10.14 -5.27
N VAL A 24 10.95 -11.19 -6.04
CA VAL A 24 9.65 -11.33 -6.72
C VAL A 24 8.52 -11.39 -5.72
N ARG A 25 8.66 -12.14 -4.61
CA ARG A 25 7.64 -12.20 -3.56
C ARG A 25 7.37 -10.81 -2.98
N LYS A 26 8.42 -10.08 -2.60
CA LYS A 26 8.33 -8.75 -2.03
C LYS A 26 7.62 -7.77 -2.97
N ILE A 27 7.98 -7.77 -4.25
CA ILE A 27 7.32 -6.93 -5.27
C ILE A 27 5.82 -7.22 -5.36
N LEU A 28 5.44 -8.50 -5.34
CA LEU A 28 4.03 -8.90 -5.41
C LEU A 28 3.25 -8.51 -4.15
N GLU A 29 3.85 -8.65 -2.97
CA GLU A 29 3.25 -8.23 -1.70
C GLU A 29 3.07 -6.70 -1.63
N GLU A 30 4.07 -5.93 -2.05
CA GLU A 30 3.97 -4.47 -2.17
C GLU A 30 2.88 -4.04 -3.17
N LEU A 31 2.78 -4.74 -4.31
CA LEU A 31 1.75 -4.48 -5.31
C LEU A 31 0.36 -4.77 -4.74
N TYR A 32 0.21 -5.89 -4.02
CA TYR A 32 -1.04 -6.25 -3.34
C TYR A 32 -1.49 -5.13 -2.38
N LEU A 33 -0.58 -4.64 -1.52
CA LEU A 33 -0.88 -3.57 -0.58
C LEU A 33 -1.34 -2.29 -1.30
N LYS A 34 -0.67 -1.91 -2.40
CA LYS A 34 -1.06 -0.74 -3.21
C LYS A 34 -2.45 -0.89 -3.81
N VAL A 35 -2.80 -2.08 -4.31
CA VAL A 35 -4.13 -2.36 -4.85
C VAL A 35 -5.19 -2.29 -3.75
N LYS A 36 -4.96 -2.95 -2.60
CA LYS A 36 -5.90 -2.91 -1.48
C LYS A 36 -6.10 -1.49 -0.93
N ALA A 37 -5.03 -0.71 -0.80
CA ALA A 37 -5.14 0.67 -0.35
C ALA A 37 -6.04 1.51 -1.28
N LYS A 38 -5.90 1.36 -2.59
CA LYS A 38 -6.79 2.03 -3.57
C LYS A 38 -8.24 1.57 -3.44
N GLU A 39 -8.49 0.27 -3.25
CA GLU A 39 -9.84 -0.24 -3.01
C GLU A 39 -10.48 0.37 -1.75
N TYR A 40 -9.73 0.45 -0.65
CA TYR A 40 -10.23 1.04 0.59
C TYR A 40 -10.51 2.53 0.47
N ILE A 41 -9.61 3.29 -0.19
CA ILE A 41 -9.83 4.72 -0.45
C ILE A 41 -11.10 4.92 -1.28
N ASN A 42 -11.26 4.16 -2.37
CA ASN A 42 -12.45 4.27 -3.22
C ASN A 42 -13.73 3.92 -2.45
N LYS A 43 -13.67 2.90 -1.60
CA LYS A 43 -14.79 2.54 -0.74
C LYS A 43 -15.13 3.67 0.24
N TRP A 44 -14.14 4.28 0.88
CA TRP A 44 -14.37 5.41 1.78
C TRP A 44 -14.93 6.63 1.06
N ILE A 45 -14.49 6.92 -0.17
CA ILE A 45 -15.05 8.00 -0.98
C ILE A 45 -16.55 7.78 -1.19
N GLU A 46 -16.96 6.56 -1.56
CA GLU A 46 -18.38 6.23 -1.73
C GLU A 46 -19.15 6.26 -0.41
N ASP A 47 -18.61 5.67 0.66
CA ASP A 47 -19.26 5.59 1.97
C ASP A 47 -19.43 6.99 2.61
N LEU A 48 -18.52 7.93 2.31
CA LEU A 48 -18.49 9.28 2.89
C LEU A 48 -19.03 10.38 1.96
N LYS A 49 -19.52 10.04 0.77
CA LYS A 49 -19.92 11.04 -0.25
C LYS A 49 -20.98 12.04 0.24
N ASP A 50 -21.85 11.62 1.15
CA ASP A 50 -22.94 12.42 1.71
C ASP A 50 -22.67 12.89 3.15
N VAL A 51 -21.47 12.61 3.68
CA VAL A 51 -21.08 13.00 5.04
C VAL A 51 -20.51 14.41 5.02
N LYS A 52 -21.13 15.34 5.75
CA LYS A 52 -20.59 16.69 5.95
C LYS A 52 -19.21 16.57 6.63
N PRO A 53 -18.13 17.10 6.03
CA PRO A 53 -16.83 17.11 6.69
C PRO A 53 -16.90 17.90 7.99
N SER A 54 -16.10 17.50 8.98
CA SER A 54 -15.99 18.25 10.23
C SER A 54 -15.50 19.68 9.97
N GLU A 55 -15.98 20.62 10.77
CA GLU A 55 -15.55 22.01 10.69
C GLU A 55 -14.06 22.12 11.05
N GLU A 56 -13.35 23.07 10.42
CA GLU A 56 -11.94 23.31 10.74
C GLU A 56 -11.79 23.61 12.23
N GLY A 57 -10.80 22.97 12.88
CA GLY A 57 -10.56 23.13 14.31
C GLY A 57 -11.51 22.35 15.23
N PHE A 58 -12.41 21.50 14.71
CA PHE A 58 -13.29 20.66 15.53
C PHE A 58 -12.50 19.83 16.55
N SER A 59 -11.40 19.19 16.14
CA SER A 59 -10.57 18.36 17.03
C SER A 59 -9.82 19.17 18.10
N SER A 60 -9.34 20.37 17.77
CA SER A 60 -8.64 21.24 18.74
C SER A 60 -9.59 21.83 19.76
N ASN A 61 -10.84 22.13 19.37
CA ASN A 61 -11.87 22.68 20.26
C ASN A 61 -12.62 21.58 21.06
N SER A 62 -12.41 20.30 20.73
CA SER A 62 -13.05 19.16 21.40
C SER A 62 -12.28 18.64 22.61
N VAL A 63 -11.05 19.12 22.83
CA VAL A 63 -10.28 18.83 24.05
C VAL A 63 -10.87 19.69 25.16
N ARG A 64 -11.61 19.07 26.09
CA ARG A 64 -12.12 19.76 27.28
C ARG A 64 -10.94 20.25 28.12
N GLU A 65 -10.97 21.53 28.49
CA GLU A 65 -9.96 22.22 29.32
C GLU A 65 -9.85 21.68 30.76
N ASP A 66 -10.63 20.67 31.16
CA ASP A 66 -10.55 20.03 32.48
C ASP A 66 -9.30 19.11 32.59
N ARG A 67 -8.11 19.71 32.61
CA ARG A 67 -6.87 19.08 33.04
C ARG A 67 -6.09 19.97 33.99
#